data_AF-A0A6A2ZDV4-F1
#
_entry.id   AF-A0A6A2ZDV4-F1
#
_cell.length_a   1.000
_cell.length_b   1.000
_cell.length_c   1.000
_cell.angle_alpha   90.00
_cell.angle_beta   90.00
_cell.angle_gamma   90.00
#
_symmetry.space_group_name_H-M   'P 1'
#
loop_
_entity.id
_entity.type
_entity.pdbx_description
1 polymer ?
#
loop_
_entity_poly.entity_id
_entity_poly.type
_entity_poly.pdbx_seq_one_letter_code
_entity_poly.pdbx_strand_id
1 'polypeptide(L)'
;MDMNEGAFRITGKHLSLALLTLVLMTLFLLDWERNPLTYTYIPTQHRSDTLLPPPACFHPDLNNSTESLEPAEMNTDGEKSQTLQEEERKEPEADVDDSETELTDGNSKNSTASMATKERLCDREPINATDPDTLYTMHLDYQPAFIHENIDRLNVLVLNTAHHWSKHMMNMDKEVMYVNGAPVRDRNLNNENTRIFKVKNIVTWLDSKMVSNPNVQVFFRTTSPRHFFKGDWNSGGTCDNTVPMTRGSEVLQEESIDKIVAASVEGTRVKILDITALSDLSDEAHISHYGKKANDC
;
A
#
# COMPACT_ATOMS: atom_id res chain seq x y z
N MET A 1 47.25 37.06 52.14
CA MET A 1 46.23 36.14 51.61
C MET A 1 46.67 35.79 50.21
N ASP A 2 47.22 34.59 50.05
CA ASP A 2 47.65 34.02 48.78
C ASP A 2 46.44 33.83 47.86
N MET A 3 46.57 34.25 46.60
CA MET A 3 45.81 33.67 45.50
C MET A 3 46.81 33.18 44.46
N ASN A 4 46.80 31.86 44.32
CA ASN A 4 47.69 31.04 43.52
C ASN A 4 47.16 30.97 42.08
N GLU A 5 47.76 31.70 41.14
CA GLU A 5 47.52 31.49 39.70
C GLU A 5 48.35 30.31 39.21
N GLY A 6 47.72 29.14 39.13
CA GLY A 6 48.31 27.93 38.56
C GLY A 6 48.41 28.04 37.04
N ALA A 7 49.55 28.49 36.53
CA ALA A 7 49.89 28.39 35.11
C ALA A 7 50.10 26.91 34.72
N PHE A 8 49.12 26.32 34.04
CA PHE A 8 49.22 24.96 33.49
C PHE A 8 50.17 24.95 32.28
N ARG A 9 51.45 24.66 32.54
CA ARG A 9 52.45 24.41 31.48
C ARG A 9 52.24 23.03 30.89
N ILE A 10 51.52 22.97 29.77
CA ILE A 10 51.39 21.76 28.97
C ILE A 10 52.67 21.58 28.15
N THR A 11 53.51 20.62 28.54
CA THR A 11 54.71 20.22 27.80
C THR A 11 54.29 19.65 26.44
N GLY A 12 54.89 20.15 25.34
CA GLY A 12 54.48 19.86 23.95
C GLY A 12 54.40 18.37 23.56
N LYS A 13 55.02 17.47 24.34
CA LYS A 13 54.87 16.00 24.17
C LYS A 13 53.45 15.52 24.47
N HIS A 14 52.78 16.11 25.46
CA HIS A 14 51.39 15.76 25.81
C HIS A 14 50.39 16.32 24.79
N LEU A 15 50.68 17.52 24.26
CA LEU A 15 49.86 18.10 23.19
C LEU A 15 49.93 17.27 21.90
N SER A 16 51.13 16.75 21.58
CA SER A 16 51.34 15.87 20.43
C SER A 16 50.61 14.53 20.57
N LEU A 17 50.57 13.94 21.77
CA LEU A 17 49.88 12.68 22.00
C LEU A 17 48.35 12.89 21.94
N ALA A 18 47.84 13.97 22.53
CA ALA A 18 46.42 14.32 22.49
C ALA A 18 45.92 14.56 21.05
N LEU A 19 46.71 15.28 20.24
CA LEU A 19 46.40 15.49 18.82
C LEU A 19 46.40 14.18 18.03
N LEU A 20 47.40 13.31 18.27
CA LEU A 20 47.45 11.99 17.62
C LEU A 20 46.23 11.13 18.00
N THR A 21 45.81 11.14 19.27
CA THR A 21 44.62 10.40 19.71
C THR A 21 43.33 10.95 19.10
N LEU A 22 43.22 12.27 18.96
CA LEU A 22 42.06 12.91 18.34
C LEU A 22 41.97 12.55 16.85
N VAL A 23 43.08 12.64 16.12
CA VAL A 23 43.13 12.28 14.70
C VAL A 23 42.77 10.80 14.50
N LEU A 24 43.35 9.90 15.30
CA LEU A 24 43.03 8.47 15.21
C LEU A 24 41.57 8.17 15.54
N MET A 25 40.98 8.80 16.56
CA MET A 25 39.56 8.65 16.88
C MET A 25 38.66 9.16 15.75
N THR A 26 38.99 10.30 15.14
CA THR A 26 38.22 10.81 13.99
C THR A 26 38.31 9.90 12.77
N LEU A 27 39.47 9.29 12.51
CA LEU A 27 39.63 8.31 11.43
C LEU A 27 38.86 7.02 11.74
N PHE A 28 38.89 6.54 12.99
CA PHE A 28 38.08 5.40 13.41
C PHE A 28 36.57 5.65 13.26
N LEU A 29 36.09 6.84 13.62
CA LEU A 29 34.68 7.21 13.45
C LEU A 29 34.29 7.35 11.97
N LEU A 30 35.17 7.91 11.14
CA LEU A 30 34.97 8.01 9.68
C LEU A 30 35.00 6.63 8.99
N ASP A 31 35.85 5.71 9.43
CA ASP A 31 35.90 4.33 8.95
C ASP A 31 34.74 3.48 9.48
N TRP A 32 34.23 3.80 10.68
CA TRP A 32 33.04 3.18 11.25
C TRP A 32 31.78 3.59 10.49
N GLU A 33 31.66 4.87 10.12
CA GLU A 33 30.53 5.38 9.33
C GLU A 33 30.55 4.88 7.87
N ARG A 34 31.72 4.46 7.36
CA ARG A 34 31.89 3.96 5.98
C ARG A 34 32.00 2.45 5.82
N ASN A 35 32.01 1.66 6.90
CA ASN A 35 32.02 0.20 6.83
C ASN A 35 30.62 -0.42 7.02
N PRO A 36 30.02 -1.05 5.99
CA PRO A 36 28.68 -1.62 6.07
C PRO A 36 28.62 -3.00 6.76
N LEU A 37 29.57 -3.35 7.64
CA LEU A 37 29.71 -4.73 8.14
C LEU A 37 29.44 -4.94 9.64
N THR A 38 28.84 -3.97 10.35
CA THR A 38 28.57 -4.10 11.80
C THR A 38 27.10 -4.18 12.21
N TYR A 39 26.16 -4.37 11.27
CA TYR A 39 24.75 -4.65 11.63
C TYR A 39 24.42 -6.16 11.81
N THR A 40 25.40 -7.05 11.79
CA THR A 40 25.17 -8.51 11.82
C THR A 40 25.39 -9.19 13.17
N TYR A 41 25.26 -8.49 14.30
CA TYR A 41 25.37 -9.14 15.61
C TYR A 41 24.24 -8.76 16.58
N ILE A 42 23.02 -9.22 16.26
CA ILE A 42 21.99 -9.49 17.26
C ILE A 42 22.06 -11.00 17.57
N PRO A 43 22.21 -11.43 18.84
CA PRO A 43 22.22 -12.84 19.19
C PRO A 43 20.85 -13.48 18.92
N THR A 44 20.79 -14.43 18.00
CA THR A 44 19.64 -15.32 17.83
C THR A 44 19.56 -16.30 18.99
N GLN A 45 18.65 -16.07 19.94
CA GLN A 45 18.13 -17.11 20.84
C GLN A 45 16.61 -17.10 20.81
N HIS A 46 16.02 -17.89 19.90
CA HIS A 46 15.19 -19.06 20.23
C HIS A 46 14.68 -19.64 18.90
N ARG A 47 15.49 -20.51 18.29
CA ARG A 47 15.10 -21.29 17.12
C ARG A 47 14.38 -22.53 17.60
N SER A 48 13.05 -22.54 17.46
CA SER A 48 12.29 -23.79 17.41
C SER A 48 12.16 -24.14 15.93
N ASP A 49 12.96 -25.10 15.48
CA ASP A 49 12.89 -25.65 14.13
C ASP A 49 11.53 -26.31 13.91
N THR A 50 10.71 -25.74 13.02
CA THR A 50 9.67 -26.48 12.31
C THR A 50 9.83 -26.12 10.84
N LEU A 51 10.51 -27.02 10.11
CA LEU A 51 10.63 -26.99 8.66
C LEU A 51 9.24 -27.07 8.04
N LEU A 52 8.68 -25.94 7.61
CA LEU A 52 7.58 -25.92 6.65
C LEU A 52 8.16 -26.18 5.26
N PRO A 53 7.64 -27.15 4.48
CA PRO A 53 8.07 -27.36 3.11
C PRO A 53 7.66 -26.16 2.23
N PRO A 54 8.39 -25.90 1.14
CA PRO A 54 8.05 -24.83 0.20
C PRO A 54 6.66 -25.07 -0.41
N PRO A 55 5.89 -24.00 -0.73
CA PRO A 55 4.60 -24.15 -1.37
C PRO A 55 4.78 -24.87 -2.70
N ALA A 56 4.13 -26.02 -2.83
CA ALA A 56 4.15 -26.83 -4.04
C ALA A 56 3.64 -26.01 -5.23
N CYS A 57 4.44 -25.94 -6.29
CA CYS A 57 3.98 -25.49 -7.59
C CYS A 57 2.83 -26.41 -8.04
N PHE A 58 1.63 -25.87 -8.18
CA PHE A 58 0.51 -26.62 -8.74
C PHE A 58 0.65 -26.71 -10.27
N HIS A 59 0.93 -27.90 -10.76
CA HIS A 59 0.68 -28.30 -12.14
C HIS A 59 -0.80 -28.71 -12.26
N PRO A 60 -1.55 -28.20 -13.25
CA PRO A 60 -2.91 -28.66 -13.50
C PRO A 60 -2.87 -29.96 -14.32
N ASP A 61 -3.18 -31.08 -13.68
CA ASP A 61 -3.53 -32.32 -14.39
C ASP A 61 -5.00 -32.28 -14.82
N LEU A 62 -5.19 -32.67 -16.08
CA LEU A 62 -6.40 -32.55 -16.87
C LEU A 62 -6.97 -33.95 -17.12
N ASN A 63 -7.90 -34.44 -16.29
CA ASN A 63 -8.78 -35.57 -16.63
C ASN A 63 -9.78 -35.97 -15.53
N ASN A 64 -11.07 -35.86 -15.88
CA ASN A 64 -12.21 -36.76 -15.57
C ASN A 64 -12.46 -37.13 -14.08
N SER A 65 -13.65 -36.94 -13.50
CA SER A 65 -14.91 -37.50 -14.01
C SER A 65 -16.13 -36.89 -13.33
N THR A 66 -17.17 -36.80 -14.13
CA THR A 66 -18.61 -36.67 -13.87
C THR A 66 -19.11 -37.28 -12.56
N GLU A 67 -19.88 -36.52 -11.77
CA GLU A 67 -21.03 -37.09 -11.04
C GLU A 67 -22.12 -36.05 -10.78
N SER A 68 -23.36 -36.50 -10.89
CA SER A 68 -24.58 -35.75 -11.18
C SER A 68 -25.27 -35.13 -9.96
N LEU A 69 -26.12 -34.15 -10.27
CA LEU A 69 -27.14 -33.49 -9.45
C LEU A 69 -28.12 -34.47 -8.76
N GLU A 70 -28.59 -34.09 -7.57
CA GLU A 70 -30.02 -34.08 -7.23
C GLU A 70 -30.35 -33.02 -6.14
N PRO A 71 -31.59 -32.49 -6.09
CA PRO A 71 -31.97 -31.28 -5.35
C PRO A 71 -32.59 -31.58 -3.97
N ALA A 72 -32.39 -30.68 -3.00
CA ALA A 72 -33.09 -30.73 -1.72
C ALA A 72 -34.26 -29.75 -1.69
N GLU A 73 -35.40 -30.26 -1.24
CA GLU A 73 -36.73 -29.65 -1.29
C GLU A 73 -36.97 -28.51 -0.28
N MET A 74 -37.92 -27.70 -0.73
CA MET A 74 -38.77 -26.70 -0.09
C MET A 74 -39.34 -27.11 1.28
N ASN A 75 -39.33 -26.16 2.22
CA ASN A 75 -40.35 -26.07 3.27
C ASN A 75 -40.80 -24.61 3.41
N THR A 76 -42.09 -24.40 3.14
CA THR A 76 -42.88 -23.20 3.39
C THR A 76 -43.26 -23.11 4.86
N ASP A 77 -43.38 -21.89 5.40
CA ASP A 77 -44.60 -21.41 6.08
C ASP A 77 -44.42 -20.00 6.65
N GLY A 78 -45.45 -19.15 6.49
CA GLY A 78 -45.76 -18.09 7.45
C GLY A 78 -45.61 -16.65 6.98
N GLU A 79 -46.64 -16.15 6.29
CA GLU A 79 -46.87 -14.72 6.00
C GLU A 79 -46.87 -13.82 7.25
N LYS A 80 -46.30 -12.62 7.12
CA LYS A 80 -46.94 -11.40 7.63
C LYS A 80 -46.61 -10.20 6.74
N SER A 81 -47.66 -9.69 6.11
CA SER A 81 -47.70 -8.50 5.25
C SER A 81 -47.42 -7.21 6.04
N GLN A 82 -46.68 -6.27 5.45
CA GLN A 82 -46.99 -4.84 5.50
C GLN A 82 -46.18 -4.02 4.47
N THR A 83 -46.93 -3.58 3.44
CA THR A 83 -46.95 -2.25 2.81
C THR A 83 -45.74 -1.73 2.02
N LEU A 84 -45.99 -1.62 0.72
CA LEU A 84 -45.25 -0.89 -0.31
C LEU A 84 -45.17 0.61 -0.01
N GLN A 85 -43.97 1.17 -0.10
CA GLN A 85 -43.77 2.51 -0.66
C GLN A 85 -42.72 2.41 -1.75
N GLU A 86 -43.11 2.92 -2.90
CA GLU A 86 -42.45 2.94 -4.19
C GLU A 86 -41.54 4.17 -4.19
N GLU A 87 -40.22 3.97 -4.25
CA GLU A 87 -39.28 5.08 -4.46
C GLU A 87 -38.39 4.79 -5.65
N GLU A 88 -38.19 5.85 -6.41
CA GLU A 88 -37.94 5.92 -7.83
C GLU A 88 -36.51 5.50 -8.20
N ARG A 89 -36.42 4.63 -9.20
CA ARG A 89 -35.18 4.18 -9.83
C ARG A 89 -34.46 5.35 -10.49
N LYS A 90 -33.33 5.80 -9.93
CA LYS A 90 -32.38 6.64 -10.65
C LYS A 90 -31.23 5.76 -11.17
N GLU A 91 -31.10 5.72 -12.49
CA GLU A 91 -30.04 5.01 -13.21
C GLU A 91 -28.64 5.57 -12.83
N PRO A 92 -27.58 4.74 -12.84
CA PRO A 92 -26.23 5.24 -12.66
C PRO A 92 -25.76 5.93 -13.95
N GLU A 93 -25.59 7.25 -13.90
CA GLU A 93 -24.91 8.02 -14.94
C GLU A 93 -23.43 7.62 -14.99
N ALA A 94 -22.93 7.40 -16.21
CA ALA A 94 -21.54 7.11 -16.50
C ALA A 94 -20.65 8.32 -16.15
N ASP A 95 -19.67 8.12 -15.26
CA ASP A 95 -18.68 9.15 -14.92
C ASP A 95 -17.84 9.48 -16.18
N VAL A 96 -18.00 10.72 -16.63
CA VAL A 96 -17.13 11.38 -17.62
C VAL A 96 -15.82 11.73 -16.94
N ASP A 97 -14.72 11.35 -17.59
CA ASP A 97 -13.34 11.63 -17.21
C ASP A 97 -13.04 13.13 -17.31
N ASP A 98 -13.22 13.87 -16.20
CA ASP A 98 -12.72 15.23 -16.04
C ASP A 98 -11.31 15.19 -15.44
N SER A 99 -10.32 14.95 -16.29
CA SER A 99 -8.91 15.18 -15.97
C SER A 99 -8.62 16.69 -16.05
N GLU A 100 -8.80 17.44 -14.96
CA GLU A 100 -8.27 18.80 -14.85
C GLU A 100 -6.74 18.74 -14.69
N THR A 101 -6.03 19.09 -15.75
CA THR A 101 -4.58 19.36 -15.72
C THR A 101 -4.33 20.72 -15.09
N GLU A 102 -3.82 20.75 -13.87
CA GLU A 102 -3.38 21.99 -13.24
C GLU A 102 -2.01 22.42 -13.83
N LEU A 103 -2.04 23.47 -14.67
CA LEU A 103 -0.86 24.18 -15.15
C LEU A 103 -0.52 25.29 -14.16
N THR A 104 0.62 25.19 -13.48
CA THR A 104 1.22 26.33 -12.76
C THR A 104 2.47 26.82 -13.48
N ASP A 105 2.48 28.13 -13.72
CA ASP A 105 3.45 28.87 -14.50
C ASP A 105 4.66 29.28 -13.64
N GLY A 106 5.86 29.32 -14.25
CA GLY A 106 6.96 30.18 -13.78
C GLY A 106 8.15 29.60 -13.01
N ASN A 107 8.81 28.52 -13.46
CA ASN A 107 10.28 28.40 -13.47
C ASN A 107 10.69 27.16 -14.30
N SER A 108 11.39 27.33 -15.43
CA SER A 108 11.65 26.27 -16.43
C SER A 108 12.51 25.12 -15.89
N LYS A 109 11.86 24.16 -15.22
CA LYS A 109 12.18 22.74 -15.25
C LYS A 109 10.94 22.07 -15.82
N ASN A 110 11.07 21.36 -16.94
CA ASN A 110 9.97 20.63 -17.55
C ASN A 110 9.62 19.43 -16.64
N SER A 111 8.92 19.70 -15.54
CA SER A 111 8.43 18.70 -14.60
C SER A 111 7.02 18.32 -14.98
N THR A 112 6.76 17.02 -15.16
CA THR A 112 5.44 16.49 -15.47
C THR A 112 4.93 15.64 -14.32
N ALA A 113 3.70 15.88 -13.89
CA ALA A 113 2.95 14.99 -13.01
C ALA A 113 1.86 14.29 -13.81
N SER A 114 1.62 13.01 -13.53
CA SER A 114 0.54 12.23 -14.16
C SER A 114 -0.07 11.31 -13.11
N MET A 115 -1.39 11.20 -13.14
CA MET A 115 -2.16 10.29 -12.27
C MET A 115 -2.80 9.22 -13.15
N ALA A 116 -2.65 7.96 -12.77
CA ALA A 116 -3.32 6.83 -13.41
C ALA A 116 -4.13 6.08 -12.37
N THR A 117 -5.46 6.10 -12.51
CA THR A 117 -6.36 5.48 -11.54
C THR A 117 -6.50 3.99 -11.82
N LYS A 118 -5.90 3.18 -10.96
CA LYS A 118 -6.00 1.71 -10.96
C LYS A 118 -6.20 1.24 -9.52
N GLU A 119 -7.46 1.16 -9.11
CA GLU A 119 -7.90 0.97 -7.71
C GLU A 119 -7.18 -0.18 -6.98
N ARG A 120 -7.00 -1.31 -7.68
CA ARG A 120 -6.33 -2.53 -7.19
C ARG A 120 -5.01 -2.81 -7.90
N LEU A 121 -4.46 -1.81 -8.58
CA LEU A 121 -3.27 -1.93 -9.43
C LEU A 121 -3.46 -2.97 -10.55
N CYS A 122 -4.69 -3.13 -11.04
CA CYS A 122 -5.04 -4.01 -12.15
C CYS A 122 -5.67 -3.18 -13.27
N ASP A 123 -5.40 -3.56 -14.52
CA ASP A 123 -6.27 -3.16 -15.62
C ASP A 123 -7.57 -3.94 -15.56
N ARG A 124 -8.63 -3.28 -16.03
CA ARG A 124 -9.99 -3.80 -15.99
C ARG A 124 -10.42 -4.05 -17.42
N GLU A 125 -10.68 -5.32 -17.75
CA GLU A 125 -11.11 -5.72 -19.09
C GLU A 125 -12.45 -6.48 -19.00
N PRO A 126 -13.44 -6.16 -19.86
CA PRO A 126 -14.71 -6.88 -19.84
C PRO A 126 -14.51 -8.33 -20.32
N ILE A 127 -15.07 -9.29 -19.59
CA ILE A 127 -15.06 -10.71 -20.00
C ILE A 127 -15.84 -10.90 -21.30
N ASN A 128 -16.94 -10.16 -21.49
CA ASN A 128 -17.70 -10.10 -22.72
C ASN A 128 -17.96 -8.64 -23.10
N ALA A 129 -17.24 -8.15 -24.10
CA ALA A 129 -17.35 -6.76 -24.58
C ALA A 129 -18.73 -6.38 -25.16
N THR A 130 -19.59 -7.36 -25.46
CA THR A 130 -20.92 -7.11 -26.05
C THR A 130 -22.04 -7.13 -25.01
N ASP A 131 -21.77 -7.61 -23.80
CA ASP A 131 -22.76 -7.73 -22.73
C ASP A 131 -22.63 -6.55 -21.76
N PRO A 132 -23.63 -5.66 -21.65
CA PRO A 132 -23.57 -4.53 -20.71
C PRO A 132 -23.52 -4.97 -19.24
N ASP A 133 -23.95 -6.20 -18.94
CA ASP A 133 -23.92 -6.77 -17.59
C ASP A 133 -22.68 -7.62 -17.31
N THR A 134 -21.71 -7.63 -18.22
CA THR A 134 -20.49 -8.42 -18.11
C THR A 134 -19.75 -8.21 -16.79
N LEU A 135 -19.10 -9.28 -16.35
CA LEU A 135 -18.07 -9.23 -15.33
C LEU A 135 -16.76 -8.71 -15.94
N TYR A 136 -15.86 -8.26 -15.09
CA TYR A 136 -14.55 -7.71 -15.48
C TYR A 136 -13.42 -8.57 -14.94
N THR A 137 -12.34 -8.68 -15.70
CA THR A 137 -11.14 -9.38 -15.25
C THR A 137 -10.33 -8.50 -14.31
N MET A 138 -9.79 -9.12 -13.27
CA MET A 138 -8.76 -8.55 -12.41
C MET A 138 -7.54 -9.46 -12.45
N HIS A 139 -6.57 -9.10 -13.29
CA HIS A 139 -5.33 -9.87 -13.41
C HIS A 139 -4.37 -9.55 -12.27
N LEU A 140 -4.15 -10.52 -11.39
CA LEU A 140 -3.34 -10.35 -10.20
C LEU A 140 -1.83 -10.41 -10.49
N ASP A 141 -1.46 -11.02 -11.61
CA ASP A 141 -0.10 -11.33 -12.04
C ASP A 141 0.42 -10.43 -13.17
N TYR A 142 -0.42 -9.53 -13.69
CA TYR A 142 -0.02 -8.50 -14.66
C TYR A 142 0.12 -7.13 -14.00
N GLN A 143 0.98 -6.28 -14.58
CA GLN A 143 1.11 -4.90 -14.15
C GLN A 143 0.19 -4.00 -14.96
N PRO A 144 -0.31 -2.89 -14.38
CA PRO A 144 -1.07 -1.91 -15.14
C PRO A 144 -0.30 -1.43 -16.37
N ALA A 145 -0.98 -1.33 -17.50
CA ALA A 145 -0.43 -0.90 -18.79
C ALA A 145 0.35 0.40 -18.65
N PHE A 146 -0.20 1.39 -17.94
CA PHE A 146 0.48 2.66 -17.68
C PHE A 146 1.87 2.46 -17.05
N ILE A 147 1.98 1.64 -16.01
CA ILE A 147 3.26 1.39 -15.32
C ILE A 147 4.18 0.58 -16.25
N HIS A 148 3.65 -0.49 -16.83
CA HIS A 148 4.40 -1.39 -17.71
C HIS A 148 5.02 -0.65 -18.90
N GLU A 149 4.28 0.27 -19.53
CA GLU A 149 4.70 1.00 -20.72
C GLU A 149 5.59 2.21 -20.43
N ASN A 150 5.49 2.79 -19.23
CA ASN A 150 6.16 4.05 -18.91
C ASN A 150 7.28 3.94 -17.89
N ILE A 151 7.47 2.80 -17.21
CA ILE A 151 8.44 2.69 -16.10
C ILE A 151 9.85 3.17 -16.46
N ASP A 152 10.32 2.90 -17.69
CA ASP A 152 11.65 3.29 -18.17
C ASP A 152 11.80 4.81 -18.41
N ARG A 153 10.67 5.54 -18.41
CA ARG A 153 10.59 6.99 -18.66
C ARG A 153 10.25 7.79 -17.41
N LEU A 154 9.88 7.12 -16.33
CA LEU A 154 9.52 7.77 -15.06
C LEU A 154 10.76 8.08 -14.23
N ASN A 155 10.77 9.25 -13.59
CA ASN A 155 11.76 9.57 -12.56
C ASN A 155 11.29 9.16 -11.17
N VAL A 156 10.00 9.32 -10.91
CA VAL A 156 9.36 8.96 -9.64
C VAL A 156 8.04 8.26 -9.95
N LEU A 157 7.78 7.15 -9.26
CA LEU A 157 6.50 6.45 -9.27
C LEU A 157 6.04 6.28 -7.82
N VAL A 158 4.81 6.70 -7.52
CA VAL A 158 4.18 6.49 -6.22
C VAL A 158 2.95 5.60 -6.42
N LEU A 159 2.92 4.47 -5.72
CA LEU A 159 1.83 3.51 -5.76
C LEU A 159 1.04 3.55 -4.45
N ASN A 160 -0.26 3.29 -4.53
CA ASN A 160 -1.10 3.02 -3.37
C ASN A 160 -2.19 2.01 -3.75
N THR A 161 -2.60 1.18 -2.80
CA THR A 161 -3.83 0.40 -2.92
C THR A 161 -4.26 -0.12 -1.55
N ALA A 162 -5.53 0.06 -1.20
CA ALA A 162 -6.06 -0.32 0.11
C ALA A 162 -7.58 -0.48 0.12
N HIS A 163 -8.32 0.63 0.07
CA HIS A 163 -9.75 0.67 0.37
C HIS A 163 -10.64 -0.14 -0.58
N HIS A 164 -10.20 -0.33 -1.82
CA HIS A 164 -10.96 -1.05 -2.85
C HIS A 164 -10.88 -2.57 -2.70
N TRP A 165 -10.07 -3.12 -1.80
CA TRP A 165 -9.99 -4.56 -1.56
C TRP A 165 -11.15 -5.10 -0.69
N SER A 166 -12.10 -4.28 -0.25
CA SER A 166 -13.26 -4.77 0.50
C SER A 166 -14.17 -5.66 -0.37
N LYS A 167 -14.83 -6.65 0.25
CA LYS A 167 -15.77 -7.55 -0.44
C LYS A 167 -16.90 -6.78 -1.12
N HIS A 168 -17.39 -5.73 -0.46
CA HIS A 168 -18.43 -4.87 -1.00
C HIS A 168 -17.97 -4.20 -2.30
N MET A 169 -16.77 -3.59 -2.30
CA MET A 169 -16.26 -2.90 -3.48
C MET A 169 -16.00 -3.87 -4.64
N MET A 170 -15.38 -5.03 -4.38
CA MET A 170 -15.14 -6.03 -5.42
C MET A 170 -16.43 -6.55 -6.08
N ASN A 171 -17.50 -6.69 -5.29
CA ASN A 171 -18.80 -7.08 -5.80
C ASN A 171 -19.45 -5.97 -6.63
N MET A 172 -19.36 -4.71 -6.19
CA MET A 172 -19.85 -3.56 -6.96
C MET A 172 -19.15 -3.44 -8.30
N ASP A 173 -17.83 -3.69 -8.32
CA ASP A 173 -17.02 -3.61 -9.52
C ASP A 173 -17.19 -4.83 -10.44
N LYS A 174 -18.03 -5.81 -10.07
CA LYS A 174 -18.28 -7.03 -10.88
C LYS A 174 -16.98 -7.73 -11.31
N GLU A 175 -15.95 -7.73 -10.46
CA GLU A 175 -14.63 -8.24 -10.82
C GLU A 175 -14.44 -9.72 -10.49
N VAL A 176 -13.76 -10.43 -11.39
CA VAL A 176 -13.34 -11.82 -11.24
C VAL A 176 -11.82 -11.87 -11.28
N MET A 177 -11.22 -12.53 -10.30
CA MET A 177 -9.77 -12.64 -10.17
C MET A 177 -9.21 -13.63 -11.22
N TYR A 178 -8.13 -13.22 -11.88
CA TYR A 178 -7.40 -14.03 -12.86
C TYR A 178 -5.93 -14.17 -12.48
N VAL A 179 -5.38 -15.36 -12.72
CA VAL A 179 -3.94 -15.67 -12.63
C VAL A 179 -3.59 -16.60 -13.79
N ASN A 180 -2.48 -16.33 -14.48
CA ASN A 180 -2.01 -17.08 -15.65
C ASN A 180 -3.09 -17.21 -16.75
N GLY A 181 -3.88 -16.15 -16.94
CA GLY A 181 -4.96 -16.11 -17.95
C GLY A 181 -6.20 -16.94 -17.62
N ALA A 182 -6.31 -17.53 -16.42
CA ALA A 182 -7.46 -18.31 -16.00
C ALA A 182 -8.11 -17.72 -14.73
N PRO A 183 -9.45 -17.85 -14.57
CA PRO A 183 -10.13 -17.39 -13.37
C PRO A 183 -9.72 -18.23 -12.16
N VAL A 184 -9.48 -17.57 -11.03
CA VAL A 184 -9.18 -18.23 -9.76
C VAL A 184 -10.46 -18.89 -9.23
N ARG A 185 -10.42 -20.22 -9.04
CA ARG A 185 -11.57 -21.01 -8.56
C ARG A 185 -11.54 -21.33 -7.07
N ASP A 186 -10.51 -20.88 -6.37
CA ASP A 186 -10.36 -21.13 -4.94
C ASP A 186 -11.40 -20.33 -4.15
N ARG A 187 -12.32 -21.05 -3.50
CA ARG A 187 -13.38 -20.47 -2.67
C ARG A 187 -12.87 -19.94 -1.34
N ASN A 188 -11.65 -20.33 -0.92
CA ASN A 188 -11.02 -19.88 0.31
C ASN A 188 -10.14 -18.65 0.11
N LEU A 189 -9.96 -18.19 -1.13
CA LEU A 189 -9.20 -16.98 -1.40
C LEU A 189 -9.98 -15.77 -0.88
N ASN A 190 -9.50 -15.20 0.22
CA ASN A 190 -10.04 -13.96 0.76
C ASN A 190 -9.35 -12.75 0.10
N ASN A 191 -9.99 -11.60 0.19
CA ASN A 191 -9.51 -10.39 -0.47
C ASN A 191 -8.17 -9.89 0.10
N GLU A 192 -7.87 -10.19 1.36
CA GLU A 192 -6.61 -9.81 2.00
C GLU A 192 -5.44 -10.59 1.41
N ASN A 193 -5.56 -11.91 1.30
CA ASN A 193 -4.59 -12.78 0.62
C ASN A 193 -4.40 -12.36 -0.84
N THR A 194 -5.50 -11.95 -1.49
CA THR A 194 -5.47 -11.43 -2.87
C THR A 194 -4.67 -10.13 -2.96
N ARG A 195 -4.90 -9.20 -2.02
CA ARG A 195 -4.13 -7.95 -1.91
C ARG A 195 -2.65 -8.24 -1.67
N ILE A 196 -2.33 -9.15 -0.75
CA ILE A 196 -0.95 -9.56 -0.45
C ILE A 196 -0.28 -10.08 -1.72
N PHE A 197 -0.94 -10.99 -2.45
CA PHE A 197 -0.41 -11.53 -3.70
C PHE A 197 -0.12 -10.41 -4.70
N LYS A 198 -1.10 -9.52 -4.93
CA LYS A 198 -0.97 -8.44 -5.91
C LYS A 198 0.14 -7.45 -5.56
N VAL A 199 0.19 -6.99 -4.31
CA VAL A 199 1.21 -6.04 -3.83
C VAL A 199 2.60 -6.67 -3.94
N LYS A 200 2.76 -7.93 -3.51
CA LYS A 200 4.04 -8.64 -3.64
C LYS A 200 4.46 -8.82 -5.10
N ASN A 201 3.52 -9.14 -5.98
CA ASN A 201 3.78 -9.32 -7.40
C ASN A 201 4.31 -8.02 -8.05
N ILE A 202 3.62 -6.89 -7.88
CA ILE A 202 4.06 -5.62 -8.47
C ILE A 202 5.37 -5.11 -7.86
N VAL A 203 5.57 -5.27 -6.55
CA VAL A 203 6.81 -4.87 -5.88
C VAL A 203 8.00 -5.69 -6.38
N THR A 204 7.84 -7.02 -6.51
CA THR A 204 8.90 -7.89 -7.06
C THR A 204 9.24 -7.52 -8.50
N TRP A 205 8.22 -7.25 -9.33
CA TRP A 205 8.44 -6.82 -10.71
C TRP A 205 9.15 -5.47 -10.78
N LEU A 206 8.72 -4.48 -10.01
CA LEU A 206 9.34 -3.16 -9.94
C LEU A 206 10.79 -3.24 -9.47
N ASP A 207 11.04 -4.00 -8.41
CA ASP A 207 12.39 -4.23 -7.89
C ASP A 207 13.32 -4.69 -9.04
N SER A 208 12.88 -5.68 -9.84
CA SER A 208 13.64 -6.14 -11.00
C SER A 208 13.89 -5.05 -12.04
N LYS A 209 12.89 -4.20 -12.33
CA LYS A 209 13.00 -3.10 -13.30
C LYS A 209 13.91 -1.98 -12.83
N MET A 210 14.01 -1.77 -11.52
CA MET A 210 14.92 -0.77 -10.95
C MET A 210 16.40 -1.16 -11.10
N VAL A 211 16.73 -2.44 -11.35
CA VAL A 211 18.11 -2.86 -11.66
C VAL A 211 18.57 -2.29 -12.99
N SER A 212 17.70 -2.33 -14.01
CA SER A 212 17.99 -1.80 -15.34
C SER A 212 17.75 -0.29 -15.46
N ASN A 213 16.99 0.29 -14.51
CA ASN A 213 16.62 1.70 -14.50
C ASN A 213 17.00 2.37 -13.17
N PRO A 214 18.29 2.58 -12.88
CA PRO A 214 18.73 3.08 -11.57
C PRO A 214 18.26 4.51 -11.25
N ASN A 215 17.75 5.25 -12.23
CA ASN A 215 17.28 6.62 -12.06
C ASN A 215 15.82 6.72 -11.60
N VAL A 216 15.02 5.66 -11.73
CA VAL A 216 13.64 5.69 -11.25
C VAL A 216 13.62 5.45 -9.74
N GLN A 217 12.88 6.29 -9.02
CA GLN A 217 12.57 6.09 -7.61
C GLN A 217 11.13 5.64 -7.48
N VAL A 218 10.92 4.51 -6.80
CA VAL A 218 9.59 3.97 -6.60
C VAL A 218 9.25 3.99 -5.11
N PHE A 219 8.09 4.53 -4.79
CA PHE A 219 7.53 4.57 -3.45
C PHE A 219 6.20 3.81 -3.41
N PHE A 220 6.02 2.97 -2.40
CA PHE A 220 4.74 2.39 -2.08
C PHE A 220 4.18 3.09 -0.85
N ARG A 221 3.11 3.86 -1.04
CA ARG A 221 2.40 4.58 0.01
C ARG A 221 1.53 3.62 0.81
N THR A 222 1.62 3.68 2.12
CA THR A 222 0.73 2.93 3.01
C THR A 222 -0.71 3.47 2.98
N THR A 223 -1.63 2.71 3.57
CA THR A 223 -3.06 3.03 3.58
C THR A 223 -3.32 4.43 4.15
N SER A 224 -4.16 5.21 3.46
CA SER A 224 -4.71 6.44 4.04
C SER A 224 -5.81 6.04 5.02
N PRO A 225 -5.75 6.38 6.31
CA PRO A 225 -6.81 6.03 7.24
C PRO A 225 -8.12 6.71 6.86
N ARG A 226 -9.22 6.13 7.33
CA ARG A 226 -10.56 6.70 7.19
C ARG A 226 -11.14 6.90 8.57
N HIS A 227 -11.76 8.04 8.79
CA HIS A 227 -12.52 8.30 10.00
C HIS A 227 -14.00 8.41 9.61
N PHE A 228 -14.83 7.60 10.24
CA PHE A 228 -16.28 7.72 10.14
C PHE A 228 -16.89 7.59 11.53
N PHE A 229 -17.87 8.45 11.80
CA PHE A 229 -18.64 8.43 13.03
C PHE A 229 -20.11 8.15 12.71
N LYS A 230 -20.77 7.36 13.56
CA LYS A 230 -22.20 7.01 13.46
C LYS A 230 -22.61 6.27 12.17
N GLY A 231 -21.65 5.63 11.51
CA GLY A 231 -21.83 4.84 10.30
C GLY A 231 -20.49 4.65 9.61
N ASP A 232 -20.50 3.98 8.47
CA ASP A 232 -19.40 3.91 7.50
C ASP A 232 -19.72 4.80 6.29
N TRP A 233 -18.77 4.89 5.35
CA TRP A 233 -18.92 5.60 4.07
C TRP A 233 -20.21 5.30 3.30
N ASN A 234 -20.78 4.10 3.44
CA ASN A 234 -22.00 3.66 2.76
C ASN A 234 -23.24 3.55 3.66
N SER A 235 -23.14 3.97 4.93
CA SER A 235 -24.24 3.88 5.91
C SER A 235 -24.46 5.19 6.67
N GLY A 236 -24.10 6.32 6.04
CA GLY A 236 -24.33 7.67 6.57
C GLY A 236 -23.31 8.11 7.62
N GLY A 237 -22.15 7.47 7.69
CA GLY A 237 -21.05 7.94 8.53
C GLY A 237 -20.39 9.20 7.96
N THR A 238 -19.95 10.11 8.83
CA THR A 238 -19.22 11.33 8.46
C THR A 238 -18.04 11.58 9.39
N CYS A 239 -17.11 12.45 8.98
CA CYS A 239 -16.06 12.98 9.84
C CYS A 239 -16.07 14.51 9.82
N ASP A 240 -16.96 15.08 10.63
CA ASP A 240 -17.08 16.53 10.78
C ASP A 240 -16.16 17.10 11.86
N ASN A 241 -15.09 16.36 12.22
CA ASN A 241 -14.17 16.87 13.22
C ASN A 241 -13.41 18.07 12.64
N THR A 242 -13.30 19.13 13.43
CA THR A 242 -12.50 20.32 13.08
C THR A 242 -11.46 20.64 14.16
N VAL A 243 -11.37 19.80 15.19
CA VAL A 243 -10.43 19.98 16.30
C VAL A 243 -9.21 19.12 16.01
N PRO A 244 -8.02 19.71 15.80
CA PRO A 244 -6.83 18.94 15.49
C PRO A 244 -6.42 17.99 16.61
N MET A 245 -5.81 16.85 16.24
CA MET A 245 -5.13 15.94 17.17
C MET A 245 -6.05 15.33 18.26
N THR A 246 -7.35 15.16 18.00
CA THR A 246 -8.29 14.46 18.92
C THR A 246 -7.87 13.01 19.18
N ARG A 247 -7.11 12.43 18.25
CA ARG A 247 -6.60 11.06 18.29
C ARG A 247 -5.19 10.95 18.88
N GLY A 248 -4.64 12.07 19.34
CA GLY A 248 -3.29 12.19 19.88
C GLY A 248 -2.40 13.08 19.01
N SER A 249 -1.21 13.38 19.52
CA SER A 249 -0.23 14.27 18.88
C SER A 249 1.07 13.57 18.50
N GLU A 250 1.18 12.27 18.76
CA GLU A 250 2.42 11.51 18.60
C GLU A 250 2.15 10.12 18.03
N VAL A 251 3.06 9.65 17.18
CA VAL A 251 3.12 8.26 16.70
C VAL A 251 4.20 7.55 17.52
N LEU A 252 3.78 6.62 18.38
CA LEU A 252 4.69 5.89 19.27
C LEU A 252 5.07 4.50 18.74
N GLN A 253 4.46 4.07 17.64
CA GLN A 253 4.71 2.77 17.06
C GLN A 253 5.98 2.81 16.20
N GLU A 254 6.89 1.85 16.41
CA GLU A 254 8.10 1.72 15.58
C GLU A 254 7.83 1.00 14.25
N GLU A 255 6.84 0.10 14.24
CA GLU A 255 6.46 -0.67 13.05
C GLU A 255 5.31 -0.01 12.29
N SER A 256 5.30 -0.23 10.97
CA SER A 256 4.21 0.23 10.11
C SER A 256 2.89 -0.45 10.43
N ILE A 257 1.81 0.34 10.45
CA ILE A 257 0.44 -0.17 10.60
C ILE A 257 0.02 -0.99 9.36
N ASP A 258 0.47 -0.62 8.16
CA ASP A 258 0.19 -1.34 6.92
C ASP A 258 1.21 -2.46 6.70
N LYS A 259 1.06 -3.54 7.47
CA LYS A 259 1.96 -4.70 7.45
C LYS A 259 2.10 -5.34 6.07
N ILE A 260 1.06 -5.28 5.23
CA ILE A 260 1.07 -5.87 3.89
C ILE A 260 2.07 -5.12 3.00
N VAL A 261 2.00 -3.79 2.99
CA VAL A 261 2.94 -2.96 2.21
C VAL A 261 4.34 -3.06 2.80
N ALA A 262 4.48 -2.92 4.12
CA ALA A 262 5.77 -3.00 4.81
C ALA A 262 6.52 -4.30 4.52
N ALA A 263 5.87 -5.45 4.71
CA ALA A 263 6.47 -6.75 4.44
C ALA A 263 6.75 -6.98 2.94
N SER A 264 5.97 -6.36 2.04
CA SER A 264 6.16 -6.56 0.59
C SER A 264 7.38 -5.81 0.06
N VAL A 265 7.70 -4.65 0.62
CA VAL A 265 8.82 -3.80 0.16
C VAL A 265 10.12 -4.06 0.91
N GLU A 266 10.06 -4.75 2.05
CA GLU A 266 11.22 -5.12 2.85
C GLU A 266 12.27 -5.87 2.00
N GLY A 267 13.53 -5.40 2.06
CA GLY A 267 14.64 -5.99 1.30
C GLY A 267 14.63 -5.67 -0.21
N THR A 268 13.70 -4.86 -0.70
CA THR A 268 13.62 -4.43 -2.11
C THR A 268 14.16 -3.02 -2.33
N ARG A 269 14.30 -2.61 -3.59
CA ARG A 269 14.62 -1.22 -4.01
C ARG A 269 13.41 -0.28 -3.92
N VAL A 270 12.20 -0.81 -3.79
CA VAL A 270 10.98 -0.01 -3.62
C VAL A 270 10.96 0.54 -2.19
N LYS A 271 10.77 1.85 -2.05
CA LYS A 271 10.77 2.52 -0.75
C LYS A 271 9.35 2.55 -0.18
N ILE A 272 9.20 2.38 1.12
CA ILE A 272 7.93 2.66 1.79
C ILE A 272 7.75 4.16 1.98
N LEU A 273 6.56 4.66 1.67
CA LEU A 273 6.10 5.97 2.12
C LEU A 273 5.05 5.72 3.21
N ASP A 274 5.53 5.60 4.46
CA ASP A 274 4.69 5.22 5.59
C ASP A 274 3.98 6.43 6.18
N ILE A 275 2.69 6.58 5.84
CA ILE A 275 1.87 7.72 6.23
C ILE A 275 0.72 7.34 7.16
N THR A 276 0.41 6.05 7.33
CA THR A 276 -0.86 5.61 7.94
C THR A 276 -1.00 6.13 9.37
N ALA A 277 -0.01 5.89 10.23
CA ALA A 277 -0.08 6.29 11.63
C ALA A 277 -0.12 7.81 11.81
N LEU A 278 0.70 8.54 11.02
CA LEU A 278 0.71 10.00 11.06
C LEU A 278 -0.63 10.59 10.60
N SER A 279 -1.19 10.05 9.52
CA SER A 279 -2.46 10.50 8.97
C SER A 279 -3.65 10.15 9.87
N ASP A 280 -3.53 9.11 10.72
CA ASP A 280 -4.57 8.71 11.67
C ASP A 280 -4.73 9.74 12.80
N LEU A 281 -3.75 10.61 13.01
CA LEU A 281 -3.84 11.71 13.96
C LEU A 281 -4.61 12.93 13.41
N SER A 282 -4.79 12.99 12.09
CA SER A 282 -5.34 14.14 11.36
C SER A 282 -6.78 13.90 10.89
N ASP A 283 -7.65 13.48 11.82
CA ASP A 283 -9.07 13.27 11.50
C ASP A 283 -9.79 14.59 11.18
N GLU A 284 -9.24 15.75 11.58
CA GLU A 284 -9.75 17.06 11.21
C GLU A 284 -9.54 17.44 9.74
N ALA A 285 -8.71 16.68 9.01
CA ALA A 285 -8.34 16.98 7.62
C ALA A 285 -9.23 16.28 6.58
N HIS A 286 -10.31 15.61 7.01
CA HIS A 286 -11.27 15.00 6.09
C HIS A 286 -12.14 16.06 5.40
N ILE A 287 -12.49 15.78 4.13
CA ILE A 287 -13.36 16.64 3.32
C ILE A 287 -14.79 16.68 3.91
N SER A 288 -15.22 15.59 4.52
CA SER A 288 -16.56 15.41 5.07
C SER A 288 -17.67 15.78 4.06
N HIS A 289 -18.75 16.41 4.52
CA HIS A 289 -19.86 16.87 3.68
C HIS A 289 -19.54 18.11 2.82
N TYR A 290 -18.31 18.65 2.88
CA TYR A 290 -17.89 19.78 2.05
C TYR A 290 -17.39 19.33 0.66
N GLY A 291 -17.33 18.01 0.41
CA GLY A 291 -16.95 17.42 -0.87
C GLY A 291 -18.03 17.52 -1.94
N LYS A 292 -17.63 17.33 -3.21
CA LYS A 292 -18.58 17.29 -4.34
C LYS A 292 -19.41 16.01 -4.34
N LYS A 293 -18.86 14.88 -3.89
CA LYS A 293 -19.57 13.61 -3.74
C LYS A 293 -19.82 13.33 -2.26
N ALA A 294 -21.01 12.79 -1.93
CA ALA A 294 -21.43 12.51 -0.56
C ALA A 294 -20.54 11.50 0.18
N ASN A 295 -19.75 10.71 -0.55
CA ASN A 295 -18.87 9.68 -0.01
C ASN A 295 -17.38 10.07 -0.05
N ASP A 296 -17.07 11.33 -0.38
CA ASP A 296 -15.69 11.84 -0.34
C ASP A 296 -15.28 12.06 1.12
N CYS A 297 -14.81 11.00 1.78
CA CYS A 297 -14.25 11.03 3.12
C CYS A 297 -12.83 10.48 3.10
#